data_AF-A0A0B7HGS1-F1
#
_entry.id   AF-A0A0B7HGS1-F1
#
_cell.length_a   1.000
_cell.length_b   1.000
_cell.length_c   1.000
_cell.angle_alpha   90.00
_cell.angle_beta   90.00
_cell.angle_gamma   90.00
#
_symmetry.space_group_name_H-M   'P 1'
#
loop_
_entity.id
_entity.type
_entity.pdbx_description
1 polymer ?
#
loop_
_entity_poly.entity_id
_entity_poly.type
_entity_poly.pdbx_seq_one_letter_code
_entity_poly.pdbx_strand_id
1 'polypeptide(L)'
;MEDKNIIKKRINWFCKNKINAFSPTISPAPKSLERNEIESLYEGILWFLKAGVSEIVIQKKYMGSYCDIYLHKNLEESYLVSRNGFQINHLDKEKWLNALKELHGRFSWKSVEIRIIQSELMPWSVLGKGLINNEFSGYYISHRIHCDYLEESDLYEKLNKIKQTPEFISFTEDAKTLSQKELKEKYPMHVIRQYETVKKFKFLHLENYRKNIQLFKNQLDVFGKDSEIYFKPFNILKEIHSDGSETFVNDNLSFKQINDDDFLHYTFENQEDFEQKFPEIQHWVNEINQNNEEGVMIKPRTAFLPGMPPAFKVRNNNYLTLVYGVDFQDRLQEYIAKRNIKSKLKCSINDWAINQKMIKTPYQEIDEENYYFKNLILDRILGEEIEKQLDSRL
;
A
#
# COMPACT_ATOMS: atom_id res chain seq x y z
N MET A 1 15.44 19.59 8.15
CA MET A 1 16.12 18.84 9.23
C MET A 1 15.17 18.82 10.40
N GLU A 2 14.62 17.65 10.75
CA GLU A 2 13.85 17.51 11.99
C GLU A 2 14.66 18.01 13.18
N ASP A 3 13.98 18.62 14.16
CA ASP A 3 14.61 19.07 15.40
C ASP A 3 15.23 17.85 16.10
N LYS A 4 16.56 17.89 16.31
CA LYS A 4 17.32 16.85 17.00
C LYS A 4 16.71 16.49 18.36
N ASN A 5 16.09 17.44 19.05
CA ASN A 5 15.42 17.20 20.31
C ASN A 5 14.16 16.34 20.16
N ILE A 6 13.40 16.52 19.07
CA ILE A 6 12.22 15.71 18.77
C ILE A 6 12.63 14.27 18.47
N ILE A 7 13.65 14.08 17.63
CA ILE A 7 14.19 12.74 17.32
C ILE A 7 14.67 12.04 18.59
N LYS A 8 15.46 12.72 19.44
CA LYS A 8 15.93 12.16 20.71
C LYS A 8 14.77 11.75 21.63
N LYS A 9 13.72 12.57 21.72
CA LYS A 9 12.51 12.22 22.49
C LYS A 9 11.80 11.00 21.91
N ARG A 10 11.66 10.90 20.58
CA ARG A 10 11.05 9.74 19.89
C ARG A 10 11.85 8.46 20.17
N ILE A 11 13.18 8.51 20.07
CA ILE A 11 14.06 7.37 20.37
C ILE A 11 13.93 6.93 21.83
N ASN A 12 14.04 7.86 22.78
CA ASN A 12 13.91 7.53 24.20
C ASN A 12 12.51 6.96 24.51
N TRP A 13 11.47 7.50 23.88
CA TRP A 13 10.11 6.98 24.01
C TRP A 13 10.02 5.54 23.47
N PHE A 14 10.61 5.25 22.31
CA PHE A 14 10.65 3.90 21.74
C PHE A 14 11.33 2.89 22.68
N CYS A 15 12.48 3.26 23.25
CA CYS A 15 13.20 2.43 24.25
C CYS A 15 12.36 2.21 25.52
N LYS A 16 11.78 3.27 26.10
CA LYS A 16 10.96 3.18 27.33
C LYS A 16 9.77 2.26 27.17
N ASN A 17 9.18 2.22 25.97
CA ASN A 17 8.01 1.41 25.66
C ASN A 17 8.38 -0.01 25.19
N LYS A 18 9.65 -0.43 25.33
CA LYS A 18 10.14 -1.79 25.03
C LYS A 18 9.78 -2.27 23.61
N ILE A 19 9.70 -1.34 22.65
CA ILE A 19 9.41 -1.70 21.26
C ILE A 19 10.67 -2.35 20.66
N ASN A 20 10.52 -3.53 20.08
CA ASN A 20 11.61 -4.37 19.54
C ASN A 20 11.62 -4.45 18.01
N ALA A 21 10.58 -3.93 17.34
CA ALA A 21 10.35 -4.02 15.89
C ALA A 21 9.98 -2.66 15.29
N PHE A 22 10.32 -2.44 14.03
CA PHE A 22 9.89 -1.28 13.25
C PHE A 22 9.56 -1.71 11.82
N SER A 23 8.32 -1.47 11.40
CA SER A 23 7.80 -1.87 10.10
C SER A 23 8.65 -1.34 8.92
N PRO A 24 8.91 -2.17 7.90
CA PRO A 24 9.53 -1.70 6.67
C PRO A 24 8.52 -0.99 5.77
N THR A 25 9.00 -0.14 4.84
CA THR A 25 8.19 0.08 3.65
C THR A 25 8.14 -1.18 2.82
N ILE A 26 7.00 -1.47 2.20
CA ILE A 26 6.87 -2.55 1.22
C ILE A 26 6.88 -1.93 -0.18
N SER A 27 7.74 -2.45 -1.06
CA SER A 27 7.74 -2.07 -2.47
C SER A 27 6.60 -2.80 -3.21
N PRO A 28 5.98 -2.15 -4.19
CA PRO A 28 5.26 -2.85 -5.24
C PRO A 28 6.16 -3.80 -6.01
N ALA A 29 5.57 -4.86 -6.56
CA ALA A 29 6.23 -5.71 -7.54
C ALA A 29 6.68 -4.89 -8.76
N PRO A 30 7.74 -5.31 -9.48
CA PRO A 30 8.12 -4.68 -10.73
C PRO A 30 6.94 -4.66 -11.72
N LYS A 31 6.90 -3.61 -12.54
CA LYS A 31 5.89 -3.46 -13.61
C LYS A 31 6.22 -4.38 -14.79
N SER A 32 5.21 -4.78 -15.54
CA SER A 32 5.37 -5.46 -16.83
C SER A 32 4.67 -4.67 -17.93
N LEU A 33 5.44 -4.12 -18.87
CA LEU A 33 4.90 -3.45 -20.05
C LEU A 33 4.21 -4.47 -20.97
N GLU A 34 4.80 -5.67 -21.10
CA GLU A 34 4.28 -6.76 -21.91
C GLU A 34 2.91 -7.23 -21.43
N ARG A 35 2.74 -7.38 -20.10
CA ARG A 35 1.47 -7.81 -19.50
C ARG A 35 0.49 -6.66 -19.25
N ASN A 36 0.89 -5.42 -19.53
CA ASN A 36 0.13 -4.21 -19.21
C ASN A 36 -0.23 -4.12 -17.70
N GLU A 37 0.74 -4.43 -16.85
CA GLU A 37 0.58 -4.49 -15.39
C GLU A 37 1.50 -3.46 -14.71
N ILE A 38 0.90 -2.57 -13.93
CA ILE A 38 1.65 -1.55 -13.16
C ILE A 38 2.35 -2.16 -11.93
N GLU A 39 1.80 -3.25 -11.41
CA GLU A 39 2.33 -4.11 -10.36
C GLU A 39 2.14 -5.55 -10.84
N SER A 40 3.21 -6.21 -11.30
CA SER A 40 3.08 -7.52 -11.94
C SER A 40 3.35 -8.65 -10.96
N LEU A 41 2.38 -9.55 -10.81
CA LEU A 41 2.54 -10.78 -10.03
C LEU A 41 3.71 -11.62 -10.58
N TYR A 42 3.75 -11.76 -11.90
CA TYR A 42 4.78 -12.51 -12.62
C TYR A 42 6.18 -11.95 -12.34
N GLU A 43 6.37 -10.64 -12.55
CA GLU A 43 7.68 -10.02 -12.36
C GLU A 43 8.12 -10.03 -10.89
N GLY A 44 7.17 -9.96 -9.95
CA GLY A 44 7.46 -10.04 -8.52
C GLY A 44 8.03 -11.40 -8.10
N ILE A 45 7.43 -12.49 -8.57
CA ILE A 45 7.91 -13.86 -8.28
C ILE A 45 9.22 -14.11 -9.03
N LEU A 46 9.27 -13.75 -10.31
CA LEU A 46 10.47 -13.91 -11.14
C LEU A 46 11.67 -13.14 -10.60
N TRP A 47 11.45 -11.97 -9.99
CA TRP A 47 12.50 -11.20 -9.32
C TRP A 47 13.15 -11.98 -8.18
N PHE A 48 12.34 -12.62 -7.31
CA PHE A 48 12.87 -13.45 -6.22
C PHE A 48 13.65 -14.66 -6.77
N LEU A 49 13.10 -15.35 -7.78
CA LEU A 49 13.76 -16.50 -8.39
C LEU A 49 15.11 -16.13 -9.01
N LYS A 50 15.18 -15.02 -9.75
CA LYS A 50 16.44 -14.49 -10.33
C LYS A 50 17.44 -14.06 -9.26
N ALA A 51 16.97 -13.71 -8.07
CA ALA A 51 17.81 -13.39 -6.92
C ALA A 51 18.24 -14.64 -6.10
N GLY A 52 17.91 -15.86 -6.57
CA GLY A 52 18.25 -17.11 -5.89
C GLY A 52 17.28 -17.51 -4.78
N VAL A 53 16.12 -16.86 -4.68
CA VAL A 53 15.06 -17.21 -3.73
C VAL A 53 14.02 -18.06 -4.44
N SER A 54 14.09 -19.37 -4.25
CA SER A 54 13.21 -20.36 -4.89
C SER A 54 11.96 -20.72 -4.09
N GLU A 55 11.93 -20.42 -2.78
CA GLU A 55 10.82 -20.78 -1.91
C GLU A 55 10.08 -19.51 -1.42
N ILE A 56 8.81 -19.40 -1.76
CA ILE A 56 7.99 -18.21 -1.51
C ILE A 56 6.65 -18.54 -0.84
N VAL A 57 6.07 -17.52 -0.24
CA VAL A 57 4.73 -17.53 0.35
C VAL A 57 3.94 -16.37 -0.27
N ILE A 58 2.69 -16.61 -0.67
CA ILE A 58 1.78 -15.56 -1.18
C ILE A 58 0.57 -15.48 -0.25
N GLN A 59 0.38 -14.32 0.36
CA GLN A 59 -0.71 -14.06 1.30
C GLN A 59 -1.65 -12.98 0.75
N LYS A 60 -2.92 -13.01 1.15
CA LYS A 60 -3.83 -11.90 0.91
C LYS A 60 -3.26 -10.61 1.51
N LYS A 61 -3.45 -9.50 0.81
CA LYS A 61 -3.17 -8.17 1.33
C LYS A 61 -4.46 -7.60 1.91
N TYR A 62 -4.55 -7.59 3.23
CA TYR A 62 -5.69 -7.00 3.92
C TYR A 62 -5.62 -5.47 3.87
N MET A 63 -6.78 -4.83 3.72
CA MET A 63 -6.92 -3.38 3.71
C MET A 63 -7.24 -2.86 5.11
N GLY A 64 -6.22 -2.65 5.93
CA GLY A 64 -6.35 -2.15 7.29
C GLY A 64 -5.24 -1.19 7.66
N SER A 65 -4.74 -1.31 8.89
CA SER A 65 -3.55 -0.62 9.35
C SER A 65 -2.54 -1.60 9.93
N TYR A 66 -1.30 -1.57 9.45
CA TYR A 66 -0.22 -2.34 10.05
C TYR A 66 -0.13 -2.12 11.56
N CYS A 67 -0.06 -3.22 12.31
CA CYS A 67 0.04 -3.25 13.75
C CYS A 67 0.93 -4.41 14.19
N ASP A 68 2.00 -4.12 14.92
CA ASP A 68 2.71 -5.12 15.71
C ASP A 68 1.98 -5.35 17.03
N ILE A 69 1.60 -6.60 17.29
CA ILE A 69 0.99 -7.05 18.53
C ILE A 69 2.10 -7.61 19.42
N TYR A 70 2.31 -6.98 20.57
CA TYR A 70 3.13 -7.54 21.64
C TYR A 70 2.18 -8.32 22.53
N LEU A 71 1.99 -9.60 22.20
CA LEU A 71 1.02 -10.47 22.84
C LEU A 71 1.65 -11.09 24.08
N HIS A 72 1.22 -10.63 25.25
CA HIS A 72 1.70 -11.13 26.53
C HIS A 72 0.90 -12.37 26.96
N LYS A 73 1.56 -13.24 27.74
CA LYS A 73 0.93 -14.36 28.44
C LYS A 73 -0.25 -13.89 29.29
N ASN A 74 -0.03 -12.84 30.09
CA ASN A 74 -1.11 -12.07 30.67
C ASN A 74 -1.68 -11.14 29.59
N LEU A 75 -2.82 -11.52 29.00
CA LEU A 75 -3.41 -10.80 27.87
C LEU A 75 -3.59 -9.30 28.16
N GLU A 76 -3.94 -8.93 29.39
CA GLU A 76 -4.13 -7.54 29.84
C GLU A 76 -2.88 -6.66 29.77
N GLU A 77 -1.67 -7.26 29.73
CA GLU A 77 -0.40 -6.54 29.58
C GLU A 77 0.00 -6.33 28.13
N SER A 78 -0.73 -6.92 27.19
CA SER A 78 -0.45 -6.78 25.76
C SER A 78 -0.54 -5.32 25.34
N TYR A 79 0.18 -4.97 24.27
CA TYR A 79 0.11 -3.65 23.67
C TYR A 79 0.31 -3.72 22.16
N LEU A 80 -0.12 -2.66 21.48
CA LEU A 80 -0.14 -2.56 20.04
C LEU A 80 0.84 -1.46 19.60
N VAL A 81 1.59 -1.70 18.53
CA VAL A 81 2.54 -0.73 17.96
C VAL A 81 2.22 -0.50 16.48
N SER A 82 2.04 0.76 16.11
CA SER A 82 1.79 1.20 14.73
C SER A 82 3.02 1.04 13.83
N ARG A 83 2.78 1.16 12.52
CA ARG A 83 3.80 1.13 11.47
C ARG A 83 5.06 1.98 11.75
N ASN A 84 4.89 3.12 12.41
CA ASN A 84 5.95 4.11 12.61
C ASN A 84 6.62 4.00 14.01
N GLY A 85 6.37 2.92 14.74
CA GLY A 85 7.02 2.68 16.03
C GLY A 85 6.40 3.42 17.21
N PHE A 86 5.09 3.72 17.15
CA PHE A 86 4.34 4.31 18.26
C PHE A 86 3.28 3.34 18.79
N GLN A 87 3.13 3.28 20.11
CA GLN A 87 2.07 2.50 20.74
C GLN A 87 0.70 3.10 20.41
N ILE A 88 -0.27 2.22 20.17
CA ILE A 88 -1.64 2.59 19.82
C ILE A 88 -2.48 2.65 21.10
N ASN A 89 -2.50 3.80 21.75
CA ASN A 89 -3.11 3.98 23.08
C ASN A 89 -4.48 4.68 23.06
N HIS A 90 -4.98 5.05 21.87
CA HIS A 90 -6.25 5.78 21.72
C HIS A 90 -7.44 4.88 21.36
N LEU A 91 -7.21 3.57 21.23
CA LEU A 91 -8.27 2.59 21.01
C LEU A 91 -8.80 2.06 22.33
N ASP A 92 -10.07 1.67 22.33
CA ASP A 92 -10.71 1.01 23.47
C ASP A 92 -10.02 -0.33 23.78
N LYS A 93 -9.35 -0.36 24.93
CA LYS A 93 -8.54 -1.50 25.39
C LYS A 93 -9.34 -2.78 25.54
N GLU A 94 -10.55 -2.68 26.09
CA GLU A 94 -11.39 -3.85 26.31
C GLU A 94 -11.77 -4.50 24.97
N LYS A 95 -12.12 -3.67 23.96
CA LYS A 95 -12.52 -4.15 22.64
C LYS A 95 -11.39 -4.86 21.90
N TRP A 96 -10.21 -4.25 21.82
CA TRP A 96 -9.11 -4.87 21.08
C TRP A 96 -8.51 -6.06 21.84
N LEU A 97 -8.52 -6.07 23.18
CA LEU A 97 -8.16 -7.27 23.95
C LEU A 97 -9.12 -8.41 23.70
N ASN A 98 -10.43 -8.12 23.65
CA ASN A 98 -11.43 -9.12 23.32
C ASN A 98 -11.21 -9.72 21.92
N ALA A 99 -10.85 -8.89 20.95
CA ALA A 99 -10.50 -9.33 19.60
C ALA A 99 -9.21 -10.16 19.52
N LEU A 100 -8.32 -10.08 20.52
CA LEU A 100 -7.09 -10.89 20.59
C LEU A 100 -7.28 -12.24 21.31
N LYS A 101 -8.41 -12.49 21.98
CA LYS A 101 -8.63 -13.72 22.75
C LYS A 101 -8.48 -14.99 21.91
N GLU A 102 -9.00 -14.97 20.69
CA GLU A 102 -8.88 -16.12 19.79
C GLU A 102 -7.41 -16.40 19.43
N LEU A 103 -6.68 -15.36 19.01
CA LEU A 103 -5.25 -15.47 18.73
C LEU A 103 -4.45 -15.94 19.95
N HIS A 104 -4.76 -15.41 21.13
CA HIS A 104 -4.12 -15.79 22.39
C HIS A 104 -4.35 -17.27 22.73
N GLY A 105 -5.57 -17.75 22.51
CA GLY A 105 -5.97 -19.15 22.71
C GLY A 105 -5.34 -20.16 21.74
N ARG A 106 -4.75 -19.71 20.62
CA ARG A 106 -4.01 -20.58 19.69
C ARG A 106 -2.68 -21.08 20.25
N PHE A 107 -2.17 -20.47 21.32
CA PHE A 107 -0.84 -20.74 21.83
C PHE A 107 -0.82 -21.46 23.17
N SER A 108 0.22 -22.29 23.35
CA SER A 108 0.68 -22.70 24.68
C SER A 108 1.58 -21.61 25.28
N TRP A 109 1.30 -21.24 26.52
CA TRP A 109 2.02 -20.20 27.29
C TRP A 109 2.88 -20.78 28.44
N LYS A 110 3.16 -22.09 28.41
CA LYS A 110 3.91 -22.76 29.49
C LYS A 110 5.32 -22.21 29.70
N SER A 111 6.02 -21.86 28.62
CA SER A 111 7.42 -21.39 28.62
C SER A 111 7.63 -20.10 27.83
N VAL A 112 6.55 -19.42 27.43
CA VAL A 112 6.59 -18.19 26.63
C VAL A 112 5.88 -17.10 27.39
N GLU A 113 6.52 -15.94 27.53
CA GLU A 113 5.96 -14.75 28.18
C GLU A 113 5.40 -13.77 27.15
N ILE A 114 6.07 -13.58 26.02
CA ILE A 114 5.66 -12.61 25.00
C ILE A 114 5.86 -13.20 23.60
N ARG A 115 4.92 -12.93 22.68
CA ARG A 115 5.09 -13.12 21.24
C ARG A 115 4.93 -11.78 20.52
N ILE A 116 5.89 -11.45 19.68
CA ILE A 116 5.82 -10.27 18.81
C ILE A 116 5.28 -10.73 17.45
N ILE A 117 4.06 -10.31 17.13
CA ILE A 117 3.30 -10.78 15.97
C ILE A 117 2.91 -9.60 15.09
N GLN A 118 3.26 -9.65 13.81
CA GLN A 118 2.81 -8.66 12.84
C GLN A 118 1.38 -8.98 12.42
N SER A 119 0.53 -7.96 12.37
CA SER A 119 -0.87 -8.07 12.00
C SER A 119 -1.32 -6.86 11.18
N GLU A 120 -2.39 -7.06 10.42
CA GLU A 120 -3.22 -5.93 10.01
C GLU A 120 -4.31 -5.72 11.07
N LEU A 121 -4.43 -4.50 11.59
CA LEU A 121 -5.56 -4.05 12.41
C LEU A 121 -6.68 -3.63 11.48
N MET A 122 -7.85 -4.23 11.68
CA MET A 122 -9.01 -4.07 10.81
C MET A 122 -10.21 -3.49 11.57
N PRO A 123 -11.14 -2.82 10.85
CA PRO A 123 -11.04 -2.35 9.47
C PRO A 123 -10.16 -1.09 9.32
N TRP A 124 -9.87 -0.66 8.08
CA TRP A 124 -9.11 0.56 7.79
C TRP A 124 -9.67 1.81 8.50
N SER A 125 -11.00 1.89 8.66
CA SER A 125 -11.67 3.00 9.34
C SER A 125 -11.25 3.20 10.80
N VAL A 126 -10.77 2.16 11.50
CA VAL A 126 -10.35 2.25 12.92
C VAL A 126 -9.29 3.33 13.13
N LEU A 127 -8.30 3.41 12.25
CA LEU A 127 -7.26 4.45 12.29
C LEU A 127 -7.37 5.45 11.13
N GLY A 128 -8.10 5.09 10.07
CA GLY A 128 -8.16 5.83 8.81
C GLY A 128 -9.40 6.70 8.60
N LYS A 129 -10.38 6.72 9.52
CA LYS A 129 -11.67 7.41 9.32
C LYS A 129 -11.56 8.87 8.86
N GLY A 130 -10.64 9.63 9.46
CA GLY A 130 -10.41 11.03 9.06
C GLY A 130 -9.93 11.15 7.62
N LEU A 131 -8.99 10.29 7.21
CA LEU A 131 -8.46 10.25 5.84
C LEU A 131 -9.54 9.84 4.83
N ILE A 132 -10.34 8.82 5.15
CA ILE A 132 -11.47 8.34 4.34
C ILE A 132 -12.46 9.47 4.05
N ASN A 133 -12.84 10.20 5.10
CA ASN A 133 -13.83 11.27 4.98
C ASN A 133 -13.27 12.50 4.25
N ASN A 134 -12.06 12.93 4.58
CA ASN A 134 -11.52 14.20 4.09
C ASN A 134 -10.98 14.10 2.66
N GLU A 135 -10.34 12.99 2.29
CA GLU A 135 -9.68 12.86 0.98
C GLU A 135 -10.52 12.02 0.01
N PHE A 136 -10.87 10.78 0.38
CA PHE A 136 -11.51 9.84 -0.55
C PHE A 136 -12.98 10.18 -0.82
N SER A 137 -13.75 10.50 0.23
CA SER A 137 -15.16 10.85 0.08
C SER A 137 -15.34 12.17 -0.66
N GLY A 138 -14.51 13.17 -0.34
CA GLY A 138 -14.50 14.46 -1.03
C GLY A 138 -14.15 14.33 -2.52
N TYR A 139 -13.13 13.54 -2.84
CA TYR A 139 -12.74 13.23 -4.23
C TYR A 139 -13.90 12.57 -5.00
N TYR A 140 -14.51 11.54 -4.44
CA TYR A 140 -15.66 10.85 -5.05
C TYR A 140 -16.82 11.82 -5.33
N ILE A 141 -17.25 12.60 -4.33
CA ILE A 141 -18.38 13.52 -4.45
C ILE A 141 -18.11 14.56 -5.53
N SER A 142 -16.88 15.08 -5.61
CA SER A 142 -16.48 16.07 -6.62
C SER A 142 -16.66 15.52 -8.04
N HIS A 143 -16.17 14.31 -8.30
CA HIS A 143 -16.30 13.68 -9.61
C HIS A 143 -17.75 13.32 -9.95
N ARG A 144 -18.54 12.86 -8.97
CA ARG A 144 -19.97 12.58 -9.13
C ARG A 144 -20.74 13.84 -9.54
N ILE A 145 -20.62 14.92 -8.79
CA ILE A 145 -21.29 16.20 -9.08
C ILE A 145 -20.89 16.72 -10.46
N HIS A 146 -19.60 16.62 -10.81
CA HIS A 146 -19.13 17.03 -12.12
C HIS A 146 -19.74 16.19 -13.25
N CYS A 147 -19.80 14.86 -13.08
CA CYS A 147 -20.42 13.96 -14.05
C CYS A 147 -21.91 14.25 -14.22
N ASP A 148 -22.65 14.37 -13.12
CA ASP A 148 -24.08 14.65 -13.12
C ASP A 148 -24.36 15.98 -13.84
N TYR A 149 -23.58 17.03 -13.55
CA TYR A 149 -23.71 18.31 -14.27
C TYR A 149 -23.42 18.20 -15.77
N LEU A 150 -22.37 17.47 -16.16
CA LEU A 150 -22.02 17.32 -17.57
C LEU A 150 -23.08 16.55 -18.38
N GLU A 151 -23.81 15.63 -17.74
CA GLU A 151 -24.91 14.89 -18.36
C GLU A 151 -26.20 15.69 -18.41
N GLU A 152 -26.52 16.43 -17.36
CA GLU A 152 -27.78 17.18 -17.25
C GLU A 152 -27.74 18.55 -17.96
N SER A 153 -26.55 19.13 -18.15
CA SER A 153 -26.39 20.44 -18.77
C SER A 153 -26.26 20.38 -20.30
N ASP A 154 -26.60 21.49 -20.96
CA ASP A 154 -26.45 21.66 -22.41
C ASP A 154 -25.01 21.98 -22.87
N LEU A 155 -24.02 21.92 -21.95
CA LEU A 155 -22.64 22.32 -22.23
C LEU A 155 -22.02 21.51 -23.38
N TYR A 156 -22.12 20.18 -23.31
CA TYR A 156 -21.53 19.29 -24.33
C TYR A 156 -22.21 19.48 -25.68
N GLU A 157 -23.54 19.61 -25.70
CA GLU A 157 -24.32 19.89 -26.90
C GLU A 157 -23.90 21.21 -27.55
N LYS A 158 -23.85 22.30 -26.77
CA LYS A 158 -23.46 23.63 -27.27
C LYS A 158 -22.02 23.66 -27.77
N LEU A 159 -21.08 23.05 -27.06
CA LEU A 159 -19.69 22.98 -27.50
C LEU A 159 -19.56 22.19 -28.81
N ASN A 160 -20.29 21.07 -28.94
CA ASN A 160 -20.30 20.30 -30.18
C ASN A 160 -20.93 21.07 -31.35
N LYS A 161 -22.02 21.80 -31.11
CA LYS A 161 -22.60 22.72 -32.11
C LYS A 161 -21.59 23.77 -32.57
N ILE A 162 -20.87 24.43 -31.64
CA ILE A 162 -19.81 25.39 -31.98
C ILE A 162 -18.72 24.73 -32.83
N LYS A 163 -18.28 23.52 -32.46
CA LYS A 163 -17.25 22.77 -33.21
C LYS A 163 -17.64 22.43 -34.64
N GLN A 164 -18.94 22.43 -34.97
CA GLN A 164 -19.46 22.19 -36.31
C GLN A 164 -19.68 23.48 -37.12
N THR A 165 -19.51 24.66 -36.53
CA THR A 165 -19.69 25.94 -37.25
C THR A 165 -18.58 26.17 -38.28
N PRO A 166 -18.89 26.74 -39.46
CA PRO A 166 -17.89 27.05 -40.49
C PRO A 166 -16.74 27.92 -39.97
N GLU A 167 -17.05 28.88 -39.09
CA GLU A 167 -16.09 29.82 -38.52
C GLU A 167 -15.07 29.10 -37.61
N PHE A 168 -15.54 28.17 -36.77
CA PHE A 168 -14.66 27.37 -35.93
C PHE A 168 -13.78 26.45 -36.77
N ILE A 169 -14.36 25.76 -37.76
CA ILE A 169 -13.61 24.85 -38.64
C ILE A 169 -12.51 25.62 -39.38
N SER A 170 -12.85 26.78 -39.98
CA SER A 170 -11.88 27.66 -40.64
C SER A 170 -10.74 28.07 -39.70
N PHE A 171 -11.07 28.50 -38.48
CA PHE A 171 -10.06 28.84 -37.48
C PHE A 171 -9.16 27.66 -37.14
N THR A 172 -9.72 26.45 -36.98
CA THR A 172 -8.93 25.28 -36.61
C THR A 172 -7.96 24.83 -37.70
N GLU A 173 -8.32 24.97 -38.97
CA GLU A 173 -7.43 24.67 -40.11
C GLU A 173 -6.30 25.71 -40.24
N ASP A 174 -6.64 26.99 -40.09
CA ASP A 174 -5.64 28.05 -40.01
C ASP A 174 -4.67 27.82 -38.84
N ALA A 175 -5.19 27.42 -37.67
CA ALA A 175 -4.36 27.18 -36.50
C ALA A 175 -3.44 25.95 -36.60
N LYS A 176 -3.61 25.10 -37.62
CA LYS A 176 -2.67 24.01 -37.92
C LYS A 176 -1.50 24.47 -38.80
N THR A 177 -1.67 25.56 -39.55
CA THR A 177 -0.76 25.97 -40.63
C THR A 177 -0.08 27.30 -40.35
N LEU A 178 -0.80 28.26 -39.79
CA LEU A 178 -0.33 29.60 -39.48
C LEU A 178 0.44 29.65 -38.16
N SER A 179 1.46 30.50 -38.10
CA SER A 179 2.14 30.85 -36.86
C SER A 179 1.22 31.67 -35.94
N GLN A 180 1.58 31.75 -34.65
CA GLN A 180 0.82 32.57 -33.71
C GLN A 180 0.77 34.06 -34.09
N LYS A 181 1.78 34.58 -34.80
CA LYS A 181 1.78 35.97 -35.25
C LYS A 181 0.74 36.17 -36.35
N GLU A 182 0.74 35.29 -37.35
CA GLU A 182 -0.19 35.32 -38.47
C GLU A 182 -1.64 35.10 -38.01
N LEU A 183 -1.88 34.23 -37.02
CA LEU A 183 -3.21 34.06 -36.42
C LEU A 183 -3.72 35.34 -35.75
N LYS A 184 -2.85 36.10 -35.05
CA LYS A 184 -3.21 37.38 -34.41
C LYS A 184 -3.48 38.50 -35.42
N GLU A 185 -2.87 38.42 -36.59
CA GLU A 185 -3.14 39.34 -37.70
C GLU A 185 -4.46 38.98 -38.41
N LYS A 186 -4.76 37.68 -38.55
CA LYS A 186 -5.97 37.18 -39.25
C LYS A 186 -7.24 37.21 -38.39
N TYR A 187 -7.14 36.95 -37.09
CA TYR A 187 -8.28 36.81 -36.19
C TYR A 187 -8.24 37.79 -35.01
N PRO A 188 -9.39 38.40 -34.63
CA PRO A 188 -9.47 39.17 -33.40
C PRO A 188 -9.11 38.34 -32.16
N MET A 189 -8.46 38.96 -31.17
CA MET A 189 -8.02 38.29 -29.94
C MET A 189 -9.12 37.52 -29.20
N HIS A 190 -10.36 38.00 -29.21
CA HIS A 190 -11.48 37.32 -28.56
C HIS A 190 -11.88 36.02 -29.27
N VAL A 191 -11.75 35.95 -30.60
CA VAL A 191 -12.00 34.75 -31.40
C VAL A 191 -10.93 33.71 -31.14
N ILE A 192 -9.66 34.12 -31.18
CA ILE A 192 -8.51 33.25 -30.87
C ILE A 192 -8.70 32.62 -29.50
N ARG A 193 -8.97 33.45 -28.47
CA ARG A 193 -9.23 32.97 -27.12
C ARG A 193 -10.37 31.96 -27.08
N GLN A 194 -11.52 32.31 -27.66
CA GLN A 194 -12.72 31.47 -27.60
C GLN A 194 -12.50 30.11 -28.29
N TYR A 195 -12.02 30.11 -29.52
CA TYR A 195 -11.89 28.89 -30.31
C TYR A 195 -10.71 28.04 -29.88
N GLU A 196 -9.60 28.63 -29.42
CA GLU A 196 -8.52 27.85 -28.78
C GLU A 196 -9.03 27.15 -27.52
N THR A 197 -9.84 27.81 -26.69
CA THR A 197 -10.43 27.20 -25.49
C THR A 197 -11.38 26.05 -25.86
N VAL A 198 -12.29 26.24 -26.82
CA VAL A 198 -13.23 25.19 -27.26
C VAL A 198 -12.48 24.01 -27.91
N LYS A 199 -11.43 24.27 -28.69
CA LYS A 199 -10.57 23.25 -29.30
C LYS A 199 -9.87 22.40 -28.24
N LYS A 200 -9.34 23.04 -27.19
CA LYS A 200 -8.61 22.39 -26.08
C LYS A 200 -9.50 21.77 -25.02
N PHE A 201 -10.81 21.99 -25.05
CA PHE A 201 -11.73 21.41 -24.08
C PHE A 201 -11.67 19.88 -24.10
N LYS A 202 -11.41 19.27 -22.94
CA LYS A 202 -11.36 17.81 -22.78
C LYS A 202 -12.77 17.27 -22.62
N PHE A 203 -13.29 16.65 -23.68
CA PHE A 203 -14.52 15.86 -23.60
C PHE A 203 -14.24 14.54 -22.88
N LEU A 204 -15.16 14.14 -22.00
CA LEU A 204 -15.15 12.86 -21.32
C LEU A 204 -16.15 11.92 -21.99
N HIS A 205 -15.82 10.63 -22.03
CA HIS A 205 -16.80 9.60 -22.36
C HIS A 205 -17.68 9.36 -21.12
N LEU A 206 -18.80 10.07 -21.02
CA LEU A 206 -19.59 10.19 -19.78
C LEU A 206 -20.01 8.82 -19.21
N GLU A 207 -20.39 7.87 -20.07
CA GLU A 207 -20.71 6.50 -19.64
C GLU A 207 -19.53 5.80 -18.94
N ASN A 208 -18.32 5.94 -19.50
CA ASN A 208 -17.11 5.31 -18.93
C ASN A 208 -16.67 6.04 -17.66
N TYR A 209 -16.77 7.37 -17.67
CA TYR A 209 -16.46 8.20 -16.51
C TYR A 209 -17.38 7.89 -15.33
N ARG A 210 -18.70 7.78 -15.57
CA ARG A 210 -19.70 7.36 -14.58
C ARG A 210 -19.40 5.96 -14.05
N LYS A 211 -19.06 5.01 -14.93
CA LYS A 211 -18.66 3.64 -14.54
C LYS A 211 -17.44 3.66 -13.61
N ASN A 212 -16.40 4.43 -13.92
CA ASN A 212 -15.20 4.48 -13.09
C ASN A 212 -15.43 5.21 -11.75
N ILE A 213 -16.29 6.23 -11.72
CA ILE A 213 -16.76 6.86 -10.47
C ILE A 213 -17.45 5.82 -9.58
N GLN A 214 -18.31 4.99 -10.17
CA GLN A 214 -18.99 3.93 -9.43
C GLN A 214 -18.01 2.86 -8.93
N LEU A 215 -17.00 2.49 -9.73
CA LEU A 215 -15.93 1.61 -9.29
C LEU A 215 -15.20 2.18 -8.06
N PHE A 216 -14.81 3.45 -8.10
CA PHE A 216 -14.18 4.12 -6.96
C PHE A 216 -15.08 4.08 -5.72
N LYS A 217 -16.38 4.37 -5.89
CA LYS A 217 -17.36 4.31 -4.79
C LYS A 217 -17.48 2.92 -4.19
N ASN A 218 -17.58 1.89 -5.03
CA ASN A 218 -17.68 0.51 -4.58
C ASN A 218 -16.47 0.11 -3.73
N GLN A 219 -15.26 0.46 -4.19
CA GLN A 219 -14.03 0.17 -3.42
C GLN A 219 -14.00 0.96 -2.11
N LEU A 220 -14.43 2.22 -2.11
CA LEU A 220 -14.52 3.03 -0.90
C LEU A 220 -15.52 2.44 0.11
N ASP A 221 -16.64 1.89 -0.35
CA ASP A 221 -17.67 1.29 0.50
C ASP A 221 -17.24 -0.05 1.09
N VAL A 222 -16.46 -0.84 0.34
CA VAL A 222 -15.88 -2.09 0.83
C VAL A 222 -14.90 -1.78 1.98
N PHE A 223 -13.93 -0.90 1.75
CA PHE A 223 -12.80 -0.74 2.65
C PHE A 223 -12.99 0.35 3.71
N GLY A 224 -13.82 1.35 3.41
CA GLY A 224 -14.05 2.50 4.29
C GLY A 224 -15.17 2.30 5.30
N LYS A 225 -15.82 1.13 5.32
CA LYS A 225 -16.94 0.85 6.22
C LYS A 225 -16.46 0.78 7.67
N ASP A 226 -17.26 1.36 8.57
CA ASP A 226 -17.08 1.19 10.01
C ASP A 226 -17.53 -0.23 10.43
N SER A 227 -16.69 -0.92 11.19
CA SER A 227 -17.03 -2.20 11.84
C SER A 227 -16.29 -2.34 13.17
N GLU A 228 -16.60 -3.40 13.92
CA GLU A 228 -15.85 -3.74 15.12
C GLU A 228 -14.38 -4.04 14.80
N ILE A 229 -13.51 -3.79 15.78
CA ILE A 229 -12.08 -4.04 15.68
C ILE A 229 -11.84 -5.55 15.61
N TYR A 230 -11.03 -5.97 14.64
CA TYR A 230 -10.49 -7.33 14.57
C TYR A 230 -9.06 -7.32 14.00
N PHE A 231 -8.38 -8.45 14.10
CA PHE A 231 -7.00 -8.58 13.66
C PHE A 231 -6.87 -9.65 12.57
N LYS A 232 -5.97 -9.39 11.61
CA LYS A 232 -5.49 -10.38 10.65
C LYS A 232 -3.98 -10.56 10.81
N PRO A 233 -3.54 -11.40 11.76
CA PRO A 233 -2.12 -11.68 11.99
C PRO A 233 -1.49 -12.34 10.77
N PHE A 234 -0.22 -12.07 10.47
CA PHE A 234 0.40 -12.61 9.26
C PHE A 234 1.85 -13.07 9.39
N ASN A 235 2.55 -12.77 10.49
CA ASN A 235 3.89 -13.29 10.75
C ASN A 235 4.25 -13.20 12.23
N ILE A 236 4.86 -14.24 12.80
CA ILE A 236 5.49 -14.17 14.13
C ILE A 236 6.94 -13.75 13.93
N LEU A 237 7.38 -12.65 14.56
CA LEU A 237 8.77 -12.19 14.47
C LEU A 237 9.65 -12.90 15.50
N LYS A 238 9.17 -12.99 16.73
CA LYS A 238 9.97 -13.38 17.89
C LYS A 238 9.10 -13.89 19.03
N GLU A 239 9.62 -14.86 19.77
CA GLU A 239 9.07 -15.32 21.05
C GLU A 239 10.08 -15.05 22.16
N ILE A 240 9.60 -14.58 23.31
CA ILE A 240 10.40 -14.34 24.53
C ILE A 240 9.95 -15.34 25.59
N HIS A 241 10.89 -16.15 26.08
CA HIS A 241 10.63 -17.24 27.00
C HIS A 241 10.74 -16.81 28.46
N SER A 242 10.09 -17.57 29.35
CA SER A 242 10.06 -17.29 30.80
C SER A 242 11.45 -17.41 31.46
N ASP A 243 12.38 -18.14 30.84
CA ASP A 243 13.78 -18.26 31.29
C ASP A 243 14.69 -17.14 30.77
N GLY A 244 14.15 -16.19 30.00
CA GLY A 244 14.87 -15.08 29.39
C GLY A 244 15.52 -15.42 28.04
N SER A 245 15.45 -16.67 27.58
CA SER A 245 15.84 -17.02 26.22
C SER A 245 14.84 -16.47 25.20
N GLU A 246 15.25 -16.34 23.95
CA GLU A 246 14.41 -15.79 22.89
C GLU A 246 14.56 -16.60 21.60
N THR A 247 13.44 -16.79 20.92
CA THR A 247 13.39 -17.47 19.62
C THR A 247 13.13 -16.46 18.52
N PHE A 248 14.08 -16.29 17.60
CA PHE A 248 13.88 -15.55 16.36
C PHE A 248 13.25 -16.47 15.31
N VAL A 249 11.95 -16.28 15.04
CA VAL A 249 11.14 -17.24 14.26
C VAL A 249 11.58 -17.30 12.80
N ASN A 250 11.77 -16.14 12.15
CA ASN A 250 12.30 -16.02 10.77
C ASN A 250 11.55 -16.83 9.69
N ASP A 251 10.24 -16.99 9.83
CA ASP A 251 9.48 -18.01 9.12
C ASP A 251 8.11 -17.47 8.67
N ASN A 252 7.94 -17.14 7.38
CA ASN A 252 6.64 -16.63 6.91
C ASN A 252 5.55 -17.72 6.89
N LEU A 253 5.87 -19.01 7.08
CA LEU A 253 4.85 -20.05 7.32
C LEU A 253 4.37 -20.08 8.76
N SER A 254 4.92 -19.27 9.67
CA SER A 254 4.29 -18.98 10.95
C SER A 254 2.85 -18.46 10.79
N PHE A 255 2.50 -17.92 9.61
CA PHE A 255 1.15 -17.55 9.21
C PHE A 255 0.10 -18.62 9.54
N LYS A 256 0.33 -19.89 9.18
CA LYS A 256 -0.64 -20.99 9.41
C LYS A 256 -0.92 -21.29 10.88
N GLN A 257 -0.10 -20.75 11.79
CA GLN A 257 -0.26 -20.91 13.24
C GLN A 257 -1.17 -19.82 13.83
N ILE A 258 -1.33 -18.70 13.11
CA ILE A 258 -1.95 -17.46 13.63
C ILE A 258 -3.09 -16.93 12.78
N ASN A 259 -3.36 -17.54 11.63
CA ASN A 259 -4.39 -17.13 10.70
C ASN A 259 -4.91 -18.35 9.92
N ASP A 260 -6.23 -18.41 9.74
CA ASP A 260 -6.92 -19.51 9.04
C ASP A 260 -7.23 -19.18 7.58
N ASP A 261 -6.95 -17.96 7.12
CA ASP A 261 -7.19 -17.58 5.73
C ASP A 261 -6.27 -18.36 4.77
N ASP A 262 -6.79 -18.70 3.59
CA ASP A 262 -5.98 -19.37 2.57
C ASP A 262 -4.78 -18.52 2.12
N PHE A 263 -3.68 -19.22 1.83
CA PHE A 263 -2.44 -18.65 1.30
C PHE A 263 -1.74 -19.70 0.42
N LEU A 264 -0.78 -19.28 -0.39
CA LEU A 264 0.02 -20.17 -1.23
C LEU A 264 1.44 -20.33 -0.69
N HIS A 265 2.00 -21.53 -0.84
CA HIS A 265 3.40 -21.85 -0.57
C HIS A 265 3.95 -22.63 -1.75
N TYR A 266 5.00 -22.12 -2.38
CA TYR A 266 5.62 -22.72 -3.55
C TYR A 266 7.14 -22.78 -3.42
N THR A 267 7.70 -23.86 -3.96
CA THR A 267 9.13 -24.00 -4.25
C THR A 267 9.31 -24.16 -5.75
N PHE A 268 10.28 -23.45 -6.31
CA PHE A 268 10.65 -23.51 -7.73
C PHE A 268 12.05 -24.07 -7.92
N GLU A 269 12.20 -25.07 -8.76
CA GLU A 269 13.53 -25.64 -9.06
C GLU A 269 14.34 -24.73 -9.97
N ASN A 270 13.68 -24.13 -10.94
CA ASN A 270 14.25 -23.25 -11.96
C ASN A 270 13.14 -22.41 -12.60
N GLN A 271 13.49 -21.59 -13.60
CA GLN A 271 12.53 -20.73 -14.26
C GLN A 271 11.47 -21.51 -15.05
N GLU A 272 11.81 -22.65 -15.67
CA GLU A 272 10.84 -23.47 -16.41
C GLU A 272 9.74 -24.04 -15.50
N ASP A 273 10.13 -24.55 -14.33
CA ASP A 273 9.19 -25.00 -13.30
C ASP A 273 8.29 -23.86 -12.79
N PHE A 274 8.84 -22.65 -12.64
CA PHE A 274 8.05 -21.45 -12.36
C PHE A 274 7.03 -21.15 -13.47
N GLU A 275 7.43 -21.17 -14.75
CA GLU A 275 6.51 -20.93 -15.87
C GLU A 275 5.35 -21.94 -15.89
N GLN A 276 5.61 -23.20 -15.54
CA GLN A 276 4.59 -24.25 -15.49
C GLN A 276 3.59 -24.05 -14.33
N LYS A 277 4.07 -23.60 -13.17
CA LYS A 277 3.25 -23.37 -11.96
C LYS A 277 2.53 -22.01 -11.96
N PHE A 278 3.05 -21.02 -12.68
CA PHE A 278 2.53 -19.65 -12.65
C PHE A 278 1.04 -19.52 -13.01
N PRO A 279 0.46 -20.25 -13.99
CA PRO A 279 -0.96 -20.15 -14.30
C PRO A 279 -1.88 -20.49 -13.12
N GLU A 280 -1.52 -21.46 -12.28
CA GLU A 280 -2.28 -21.82 -11.07
C GLU A 280 -2.22 -20.69 -10.03
N ILE A 281 -1.03 -20.13 -9.82
CA ILE A 281 -0.83 -18.98 -8.92
C ILE A 281 -1.64 -17.77 -9.39
N GLN A 282 -1.59 -17.46 -10.69
CA GLN A 282 -2.36 -16.37 -11.29
C GLN A 282 -3.87 -16.62 -11.12
N HIS A 283 -4.33 -17.86 -11.30
CA HIS A 283 -5.74 -18.20 -11.11
C HIS A 283 -6.21 -17.90 -9.68
N TRP A 284 -5.48 -18.37 -8.67
CA TRP A 284 -5.80 -18.09 -7.27
C TRP A 284 -5.80 -16.60 -6.96
N VAL A 285 -4.80 -15.84 -7.45
CA VAL A 285 -4.76 -14.38 -7.24
C VAL A 285 -5.95 -13.69 -7.93
N ASN A 286 -6.40 -14.17 -9.08
CA ASN A 286 -7.58 -13.65 -9.74
C ASN A 286 -8.87 -13.89 -8.94
N GLU A 287 -9.00 -15.03 -8.25
CA GLU A 287 -10.11 -15.30 -7.33
C GLU A 287 -10.08 -14.36 -6.12
N ILE A 288 -8.90 -14.14 -5.53
CA ILE A 288 -8.72 -13.15 -4.44
C ILE A 288 -9.15 -11.75 -4.90
N ASN A 289 -8.78 -11.35 -6.11
CA ASN A 289 -9.13 -10.04 -6.66
C ASN A 289 -10.64 -9.86 -6.91
N GLN A 290 -11.40 -10.96 -7.05
CA GLN A 290 -12.86 -10.91 -7.17
C GLN A 290 -13.56 -10.75 -5.81
N ASN A 291 -12.89 -11.12 -4.71
CA ASN A 291 -13.44 -11.09 -3.34
C ASN A 291 -13.29 -9.73 -2.63
N ASN A 292 -13.13 -8.63 -3.39
CA ASN A 292 -12.94 -7.28 -2.87
C ASN A 292 -11.76 -7.14 -1.88
N GLU A 293 -10.69 -7.90 -2.09
CA GLU A 293 -9.43 -7.72 -1.36
C GLU A 293 -8.58 -6.62 -2.01
N GLU A 294 -7.60 -6.05 -1.29
CA GLU A 294 -6.68 -5.06 -1.89
C GLU A 294 -5.79 -5.71 -2.97
N GLY A 295 -5.44 -6.98 -2.76
CA GLY A 295 -4.58 -7.77 -3.63
C GLY A 295 -3.79 -8.80 -2.82
N VAL A 296 -2.52 -9.00 -3.17
CA VAL A 296 -1.65 -10.01 -2.55
C VAL A 296 -0.26 -9.49 -2.21
N MET A 297 0.42 -10.24 -1.35
CA MET A 297 1.79 -10.02 -0.91
C MET A 297 2.64 -11.23 -1.26
N ILE A 298 3.68 -11.05 -2.08
CA ILE A 298 4.67 -12.08 -2.41
C ILE A 298 5.82 -11.94 -1.42
N LYS A 299 6.12 -12.99 -0.66
CA LYS A 299 7.16 -13.00 0.39
C LYS A 299 8.13 -14.16 0.17
N PRO A 300 9.42 -14.02 0.50
CA PRO A 300 10.28 -15.19 0.66
C PRO A 300 9.77 -16.07 1.81
N ARG A 301 9.95 -17.38 1.72
CA ARG A 301 9.60 -18.31 2.80
C ARG A 301 10.34 -18.01 4.10
N THR A 302 11.65 -17.81 4.01
CA THR A 302 12.48 -17.31 5.11
C THR A 302 12.28 -15.81 5.21
N ALA A 303 11.77 -15.34 6.34
CA ALA A 303 11.28 -13.96 6.44
C ALA A 303 12.39 -12.92 6.22
N PHE A 304 13.61 -13.19 6.69
CA PHE A 304 14.77 -12.32 6.59
C PHE A 304 15.92 -13.02 5.85
N LEU A 305 16.15 -12.58 4.61
CA LEU A 305 17.29 -12.98 3.78
C LEU A 305 18.19 -11.77 3.53
N PRO A 306 19.53 -11.90 3.61
CA PRO A 306 20.45 -10.78 3.37
C PRO A 306 20.24 -10.15 1.98
N GLY A 307 20.08 -8.83 1.94
CA GLY A 307 19.91 -8.07 0.69
C GLY A 307 18.55 -8.24 0.00
N MET A 308 17.62 -8.99 0.57
CA MET A 308 16.30 -9.23 0.00
C MET A 308 15.22 -8.33 0.62
N PRO A 309 14.21 -7.91 -0.15
CA PRO A 309 13.06 -7.20 0.41
C PRO A 309 12.20 -8.13 1.26
N PRO A 310 11.43 -7.59 2.21
CA PRO A 310 10.47 -8.37 3.00
C PRO A 310 9.37 -8.98 2.14
N ALA A 311 8.92 -8.23 1.13
CA ALA A 311 7.82 -8.60 0.27
C ALA A 311 7.73 -7.70 -0.97
N PHE A 312 6.96 -8.16 -1.95
CA PHE A 312 6.32 -7.31 -2.95
C PHE A 312 4.81 -7.27 -2.75
N LYS A 313 4.20 -6.08 -2.80
CA LYS A 313 2.74 -5.95 -2.92
C LYS A 313 2.33 -5.98 -4.39
N VAL A 314 1.20 -6.63 -4.67
CA VAL A 314 0.55 -6.67 -5.98
C VAL A 314 -0.91 -6.38 -5.76
N ARG A 315 -1.29 -5.12 -5.98
CA ARG A 315 -2.66 -4.63 -5.76
C ARG A 315 -3.46 -4.70 -7.05
N ASN A 316 -4.73 -5.07 -6.95
CA ASN A 316 -5.56 -5.19 -8.14
C ASN A 316 -5.97 -3.82 -8.68
N ASN A 317 -6.32 -3.78 -9.97
CA ASN A 317 -6.65 -2.54 -10.65
C ASN A 317 -7.93 -1.87 -10.09
N ASN A 318 -8.85 -2.63 -9.49
CA ASN A 318 -10.04 -2.04 -8.87
C ASN A 318 -9.61 -1.22 -7.65
N TYR A 319 -8.81 -1.79 -6.75
CA TYR A 319 -8.25 -1.08 -5.61
C TYR A 319 -7.39 0.12 -6.03
N LEU A 320 -6.54 -0.04 -7.04
CA LEU A 320 -5.65 1.03 -7.50
C LEU A 320 -6.41 2.26 -8.02
N THR A 321 -7.70 2.14 -8.35
CA THR A 321 -8.59 3.29 -8.60
C THR A 321 -8.68 4.22 -7.40
N LEU A 322 -8.65 3.70 -6.17
CA LEU A 322 -8.61 4.54 -4.95
C LEU A 322 -7.30 5.32 -4.86
N VAL A 323 -6.20 4.75 -5.35
CA VAL A 323 -4.85 5.32 -5.25
C VAL A 323 -4.54 6.32 -6.37
N TYR A 324 -4.99 6.04 -7.59
CA TYR A 324 -4.65 6.81 -8.78
C TYR A 324 -5.80 7.67 -9.31
N GLY A 325 -7.04 7.42 -8.87
CA GLY A 325 -8.25 8.14 -9.27
C GLY A 325 -9.11 7.41 -10.30
N VAL A 326 -10.27 8.00 -10.61
CA VAL A 326 -11.29 7.43 -11.53
C VAL A 326 -10.83 7.34 -12.99
N ASP A 327 -9.71 7.98 -13.35
CA ASP A 327 -9.13 7.88 -14.69
C ASP A 327 -7.97 6.88 -14.77
N PHE A 328 -7.72 6.11 -13.69
CA PHE A 328 -6.61 5.18 -13.61
C PHE A 328 -6.61 4.16 -14.74
N GLN A 329 -7.76 3.52 -14.99
CA GLN A 329 -7.90 2.50 -16.04
C GLN A 329 -7.64 3.08 -17.42
N ASP A 330 -8.18 4.28 -17.69
CA ASP A 330 -8.05 4.97 -18.98
C ASP A 330 -6.61 5.43 -19.24
N ARG A 331 -5.84 5.67 -18.18
CA ARG A 331 -4.46 6.19 -18.23
C ARG A 331 -3.42 5.16 -17.78
N LEU A 332 -3.78 3.88 -17.78
CA LEU A 332 -2.92 2.82 -17.27
C LEU A 332 -1.53 2.83 -17.90
N GLN A 333 -1.45 2.97 -19.23
CA GLN A 333 -0.18 3.04 -19.96
C GLN A 333 0.71 4.21 -19.52
N GLU A 334 0.10 5.39 -19.28
CA GLU A 334 0.81 6.56 -18.77
C GLU A 334 1.38 6.29 -17.36
N TYR A 335 0.58 5.68 -16.49
CA TYR A 335 1.01 5.36 -15.13
C TYR A 335 2.07 4.25 -15.10
N ILE A 336 1.96 3.22 -15.94
CA ILE A 336 3.00 2.20 -16.11
C ILE A 336 4.30 2.86 -16.57
N ALA A 337 4.26 3.74 -17.57
CA ALA A 337 5.46 4.44 -18.05
C ALA A 337 6.14 5.25 -16.94
N LYS A 338 5.35 6.02 -16.17
CA LYS A 338 5.83 6.87 -15.08
C LYS A 338 6.35 6.10 -13.87
N ARG A 339 5.92 4.86 -13.67
CA ARG A 339 6.22 4.12 -12.44
C ARG A 339 7.68 3.69 -12.34
N ASN A 340 8.30 3.97 -11.20
CA ASN A 340 9.65 3.55 -10.86
C ASN A 340 9.73 3.15 -9.39
N ILE A 341 10.03 1.87 -9.12
CA ILE A 341 10.08 1.32 -7.76
C ILE A 341 11.49 1.27 -7.16
N LYS A 342 12.54 1.60 -7.91
CA LYS A 342 13.94 1.30 -7.51
C LYS A 342 14.29 1.87 -6.14
N SER A 343 13.97 3.15 -5.89
CA SER A 343 14.24 3.79 -4.60
C SER A 343 13.37 3.21 -3.48
N LYS A 344 12.10 2.90 -3.76
CA LYS A 344 11.17 2.29 -2.80
C LYS A 344 11.62 0.88 -2.40
N LEU A 345 12.07 0.09 -3.35
CA LEU A 345 12.64 -1.24 -3.14
C LEU A 345 13.93 -1.16 -2.31
N LYS A 346 14.82 -0.20 -2.61
CA LYS A 346 16.03 0.01 -1.81
C LYS A 346 15.71 0.34 -0.35
N CYS A 347 14.76 1.24 -0.10
CA CYS A 347 14.27 1.51 1.27
C CYS A 347 13.69 0.24 1.89
N SER A 348 12.84 -0.48 1.17
CA SER A 348 12.21 -1.73 1.64
C SER A 348 13.23 -2.77 2.12
N ILE A 349 14.31 -2.98 1.36
CA ILE A 349 15.43 -3.87 1.72
C ILE A 349 16.16 -3.36 2.97
N ASN A 350 16.51 -2.07 3.00
CA ASN A 350 17.26 -1.48 4.10
C ASN A 350 16.48 -1.48 5.41
N ASP A 351 15.20 -1.08 5.36
CA ASP A 351 14.33 -1.05 6.54
C ASP A 351 14.18 -2.45 7.13
N TRP A 352 14.06 -3.48 6.27
CA TRP A 352 13.93 -4.85 6.72
C TRP A 352 15.21 -5.40 7.32
N ALA A 353 16.37 -5.03 6.76
CA ALA A 353 17.66 -5.35 7.33
C ALA A 353 17.88 -4.66 8.70
N ILE A 354 17.42 -3.41 8.87
CA ILE A 354 17.43 -2.72 10.17
C ILE A 354 16.48 -3.44 11.15
N ASN A 355 15.27 -3.76 10.72
CA ASN A 355 14.29 -4.46 11.56
C ASN A 355 14.82 -5.83 12.03
N GLN A 356 15.57 -6.56 11.19
CA GLN A 356 16.23 -7.80 11.59
C GLN A 356 17.19 -7.59 12.77
N LYS A 357 18.02 -6.53 12.71
CA LYS A 357 18.96 -6.18 13.78
C LYS A 357 18.22 -5.74 15.05
N MET A 358 17.13 -4.99 14.89
CA MET A 358 16.28 -4.60 16.02
C MET A 358 15.69 -5.82 16.70
N ILE A 359 15.05 -6.73 15.96
CA ILE A 359 14.46 -7.97 16.51
C ILE A 359 15.49 -8.86 17.20
N LYS A 360 16.70 -8.94 16.66
CA LYS A 360 17.82 -9.68 17.26
C LYS A 360 18.37 -9.04 18.53
N THR A 361 18.05 -7.79 18.82
CA THR A 361 18.40 -7.18 20.12
C THR A 361 17.51 -7.81 21.20
N PRO A 362 18.10 -8.36 22.28
CA PRO A 362 17.32 -8.97 23.35
C PRO A 362 16.32 -7.99 23.98
N TYR A 363 15.09 -8.44 24.20
CA TYR A 363 13.99 -7.63 24.73
C TYR A 363 14.32 -7.02 26.09
N GLN A 364 15.05 -7.78 26.92
CA GLN A 364 15.52 -7.34 28.23
C GLN A 364 16.51 -6.17 28.12
N GLU A 365 17.34 -6.14 27.07
CA GLU A 365 18.37 -5.11 26.81
C GLU A 365 17.83 -3.85 26.11
N ILE A 366 16.52 -3.77 25.84
CA ILE A 366 15.92 -2.56 25.26
C ILE A 366 15.76 -1.52 26.36
N ASP A 367 16.67 -0.55 26.44
CA ASP A 367 16.60 0.55 27.38
C ASP A 367 17.22 1.84 26.81
N GLU A 368 17.26 2.90 27.62
CA GLU A 368 17.80 4.19 27.21
C GLU A 368 19.33 4.24 27.14
N GLU A 369 20.05 3.27 27.71
CA GLU A 369 21.50 3.21 27.66
C GLU A 369 22.02 2.23 26.59
N ASN A 370 21.13 1.49 25.92
CA ASN A 370 21.49 0.69 24.74
C ASN A 370 21.70 1.59 23.50
N TYR A 371 22.89 2.20 23.40
CA TYR A 371 23.26 3.09 22.30
C TYR A 371 23.27 2.39 20.93
N TYR A 372 23.58 1.09 20.89
CA TYR A 372 23.48 0.31 19.66
C TYR A 372 22.03 0.28 19.15
N PHE A 373 21.09 -0.06 20.02
CA PHE A 373 19.66 -0.08 19.68
C PHE A 373 19.14 1.31 19.32
N LYS A 374 19.57 2.36 20.04
CA LYS A 374 19.25 3.76 19.70
C LYS A 374 19.71 4.15 18.30
N ASN A 375 20.90 3.72 17.89
CA ASN A 375 21.40 3.97 16.54
C ASN A 375 20.55 3.25 15.49
N LEU A 376 20.10 2.02 15.74
CA LEU A 376 19.17 1.32 14.83
C LEU A 376 17.84 2.07 14.68
N ILE A 377 17.28 2.58 15.77
CA ILE A 377 16.05 3.40 15.73
C ILE A 377 16.30 4.69 14.95
N LEU A 378 17.42 5.37 15.19
CA LEU A 378 17.79 6.58 14.45
C LEU A 378 17.92 6.30 12.95
N ASP A 379 18.64 5.25 12.58
CA ASP A 379 18.81 4.84 11.18
C ASP A 379 17.45 4.58 10.52
N ARG A 380 16.53 3.94 11.24
CA ARG A 380 15.17 3.71 10.76
C ARG A 380 14.36 5.00 10.62
N ILE A 381 14.45 5.93 11.58
CA ILE A 381 13.79 7.25 11.49
C ILE A 381 14.32 8.04 10.29
N LEU A 382 15.64 8.02 10.04
CA LEU A 382 16.23 8.65 8.86
C LEU A 382 15.76 7.99 7.56
N GLY A 383 15.57 6.65 7.55
CA GLY A 383 14.93 5.92 6.47
C GLY A 383 13.51 6.42 6.17
N GLU A 384 12.70 6.61 7.22
CA GLU A 384 11.32 7.12 7.12
C GLU A 384 11.25 8.48 6.41
N GLU A 385 12.19 9.39 6.73
CA GLU A 385 12.27 10.70 6.08
C GLU A 385 12.61 10.62 4.58
N ILE A 386 13.44 9.65 4.19
CA ILE A 386 13.76 9.40 2.77
C ILE A 386 12.55 8.80 2.06
N GLU A 387 11.87 7.84 2.69
CA GLU A 387 10.68 7.17 2.15
C GLU A 387 9.54 8.15 1.87
N LYS A 388 9.36 9.17 2.72
CA LYS A 388 8.32 10.23 2.58
C LYS A 388 8.48 11.07 1.31
N GLN A 389 9.68 11.13 0.72
CA GLN A 389 9.95 11.88 -0.51
C GLN A 389 9.70 11.06 -1.78
N LEU A 390 9.40 9.77 -1.64
CA LEU A 390 9.10 8.89 -2.76
C LEU A 390 7.65 9.07 -3.23
N ASP A 391 7.32 8.50 -4.39
CA ASP A 391 5.92 8.47 -4.85
C ASP A 391 5.04 7.80 -3.78
N SER A 392 4.12 8.58 -3.21
CA SER A 392 3.24 8.20 -2.11
C SER A 392 2.27 7.08 -2.47
N ARG A 393 2.11 6.80 -3.76
CA ARG A 393 1.24 5.74 -4.29
C ARG A 393 1.91 4.36 -4.29
N LEU A 394 3.20 4.26 -3.92
CA LEU A 394 3.97 3.00 -3.94
C LEU A 394 3.83 2.17 -2.66
#